data_AF-R9A6C1-F1
#
_entry.id   AF-R9A6C1-F1
#
_cell.length_a   1.000
_cell.length_b   1.000
_cell.length_c   1.000
_cell.angle_alpha   90.00
_cell.angle_beta   90.00
_cell.angle_gamma   90.00
#
_symmetry.space_group_name_H-M   'P 1'
#
loop_
_entity.id
_entity.type
_entity.pdbx_description
1 polymer ?
#
loop_
_entity_poly.entity_id
_entity_poly.type
_entity_poly.pdbx_seq_one_letter_code
_entity_poly.pdbx_strand_id
1 'polypeptide(L)'
;MKKILLKYRHGFLLIFPLLLVIFSYREADTRFSQDLSRFFEKADHSKEEAVLFAYLTEAEKTNFSVRRRKELSRAIVRFSQKLQFPDGTLLGGYPPNPSLFLLAWAKTRSEFRTNQTEGYGILRLPEIFVREFEMSSGTKINRDYDIQNDSIQLKMVILKLKEFLAEGKSVKDAYLKLYGTNVSPKEWETLETNYKKVYEFVTSESKP
;
A
#
# COMPACT_ATOMS: atom_id res chain seq x y z
N MET A 1 -1.68 0.90 61.37
CA MET A 1 -0.59 1.65 60.71
C MET A 1 -0.83 1.72 59.20
N LYS A 2 -1.37 2.83 58.67
CA LYS A 2 -1.60 3.06 57.24
C LYS A 2 -0.78 4.28 56.80
N LYS A 3 0.49 4.11 56.40
CA LYS A 3 1.33 5.20 55.89
C LYS A 3 2.31 4.82 54.77
N ILE A 4 2.07 3.72 54.04
CA ILE A 4 2.98 3.32 52.93
C ILE A 4 2.38 3.58 51.54
N LEU A 5 1.05 3.76 51.43
CA LEU A 5 0.39 3.92 50.13
C LEU A 5 0.42 5.35 49.53
N LEU A 6 1.05 6.32 50.19
CA LEU A 6 1.05 7.73 49.72
C LEU A 6 2.35 8.19 49.04
N LYS A 7 3.40 7.35 48.98
CA LYS A 7 4.71 7.76 48.43
C LYS A 7 4.85 7.61 46.91
N TYR A 8 3.94 6.89 46.25
CA TYR A 8 4.01 6.63 44.79
C TYR A 8 3.03 7.42 43.93
N ARG A 9 2.23 8.31 44.52
CA ARG A 9 1.18 9.05 43.77
C ARG A 9 1.73 10.23 42.94
N HIS A 10 2.95 10.70 43.21
CA HIS A 10 3.50 11.90 42.57
C HIS A 10 4.71 11.64 41.65
N GLY A 11 5.36 10.47 41.75
CA GLY A 11 6.47 10.12 40.86
C GLY A 11 6.01 9.81 39.43
N PHE A 12 4.83 9.19 39.27
CA PHE A 12 4.26 8.86 37.96
C PHE A 12 3.79 10.10 37.19
N LEU A 13 3.41 11.17 37.90
CA LEU A 13 2.91 12.42 37.33
C LEU A 13 4.00 13.24 36.62
N LEU A 14 5.28 13.00 36.93
CA LEU A 14 6.42 13.65 36.26
C LEU A 14 6.99 12.83 35.08
N ILE A 15 6.76 11.51 35.08
CA ILE A 15 7.22 10.63 33.99
C ILE A 15 6.43 10.89 32.71
N PHE A 16 5.13 11.16 32.84
CA PHE A 16 4.25 11.39 31.69
C PHE A 16 4.60 12.63 30.85
N PRO A 17 4.82 13.83 31.42
CA PRO A 17 5.28 14.99 30.66
C PRO A 17 6.71 14.84 30.12
N LEU A 18 7.61 14.14 30.84
CA LEU A 18 8.96 13.88 30.36
C LEU A 18 8.96 12.95 29.13
N LEU A 19 8.12 11.91 29.14
CA LEU A 19 7.91 11.05 27.97
C LEU A 19 7.31 11.82 26.80
N LEU A 20 6.35 12.71 27.02
CA LEU A 20 5.80 13.57 25.96
C LEU A 20 6.88 14.46 25.34
N VAL A 21 7.79 15.03 26.15
CA VAL A 21 8.92 15.82 25.63
C VAL A 21 9.86 14.94 24.80
N ILE A 22 10.20 13.74 25.27
CA ILE A 22 11.05 12.80 24.52
C ILE A 22 10.38 12.33 23.22
N PHE A 23 9.08 12.01 23.23
CA PHE A 23 8.33 11.67 22.01
C PHE A 23 8.25 12.85 21.05
N SER A 24 8.02 14.07 21.55
CA SER A 24 7.98 15.27 20.72
C SER A 24 9.34 15.64 20.13
N TYR A 25 10.45 15.34 20.82
CA TYR A 25 11.80 15.54 20.29
C TYR A 25 12.15 14.46 19.27
N ARG A 26 11.73 13.21 19.49
CA ARG A 26 11.88 12.11 18.51
C ARG A 26 11.01 12.31 17.26
N GLU A 27 9.83 12.93 17.39
CA GLU A 27 9.00 13.40 16.27
C GLU A 27 9.50 14.71 15.64
N ALA A 28 10.36 15.47 16.34
CA ALA A 28 10.99 16.66 15.77
C ALA A 28 12.20 16.31 14.90
N ASP A 29 12.93 15.22 15.23
CA ASP A 29 14.00 14.70 14.37
C ASP A 29 13.48 14.02 13.08
N THR A 30 12.17 13.73 12.99
CA THR A 30 11.52 13.32 11.73
C THR A 30 11.02 14.50 10.89
N ARG A 31 11.15 15.76 11.38
CA ARG A 31 10.77 16.98 10.64
C ARG A 31 11.83 17.51 9.68
N PHE A 32 12.90 16.77 9.46
CA PHE A 32 13.86 17.01 8.38
C PHE A 32 13.61 16.17 7.11
N SER A 33 12.40 15.64 6.90
CA SER A 33 11.92 15.31 5.54
C SER A 33 11.28 16.56 4.92
N GLN A 34 12.13 17.47 4.45
CA GLN A 34 11.67 18.60 3.66
C GLN A 34 10.93 18.11 2.40
N ASP A 35 9.66 18.50 2.32
CA ASP A 35 8.86 18.78 1.12
C ASP A 35 8.33 17.62 0.23
N LEU A 36 7.48 16.77 0.81
CA LEU A 36 6.30 16.21 0.12
C LEU A 36 4.96 16.63 0.76
N SER A 37 5.00 17.23 1.95
CA SER A 37 3.83 17.72 2.68
C SER A 37 3.14 18.92 2.01
N ARG A 38 3.82 19.63 1.10
CA ARG A 38 3.22 20.69 0.27
C ARG A 38 2.35 20.18 -0.88
N PHE A 39 2.46 18.91 -1.28
CA PHE A 39 1.60 18.32 -2.32
C PHE A 39 0.40 17.55 -1.76
N PHE A 40 0.51 17.08 -0.51
CA PHE A 40 -0.54 16.32 0.17
C PHE A 40 -0.85 16.93 1.54
N GLU A 41 -1.33 18.17 1.57
CA GLU A 41 -2.04 18.69 2.74
C GLU A 41 -3.28 17.81 3.00
N LYS A 42 -3.31 17.13 4.15
CA LYS A 42 -4.44 16.37 4.73
C LYS A 42 -5.54 15.94 3.73
N ALA A 43 -5.33 14.78 3.14
CA ALA A 43 -6.38 13.86 2.65
C ALA A 43 -7.35 14.42 1.59
N ASP A 44 -6.85 15.09 0.56
CA ASP A 44 -7.65 15.25 -0.66
C ASP A 44 -7.55 13.98 -1.51
N HIS A 45 -8.22 12.91 -1.06
CA HIS A 45 -8.29 11.63 -1.79
C HIS A 45 -8.77 11.82 -3.22
N SER A 46 -9.53 12.89 -3.49
CA SER A 46 -9.97 13.23 -4.84
C SER A 46 -8.80 13.64 -5.75
N LYS A 47 -7.78 14.34 -5.23
CA LYS A 47 -6.57 14.69 -5.98
C LYS A 47 -5.72 13.46 -6.26
N GLU A 48 -5.54 12.59 -5.27
CA GLU A 48 -4.79 11.35 -5.46
C GLU A 48 -5.48 10.43 -6.49
N GLU A 49 -6.81 10.29 -6.41
CA GLU A 49 -7.60 9.58 -7.42
C GLU A 49 -7.42 10.18 -8.82
N ALA A 50 -7.43 11.52 -8.93
CA ALA A 50 -7.25 12.23 -10.19
C ALA A 50 -5.87 12.01 -10.79
N VAL A 51 -4.81 12.04 -9.98
CA VAL A 51 -3.43 11.79 -10.43
C VAL A 51 -3.27 10.36 -10.95
N LEU A 52 -3.78 9.35 -10.23
CA LEU A 52 -3.71 7.97 -10.71
C LEU A 52 -4.54 7.78 -11.99
N PHE A 53 -5.69 8.45 -12.09
CA PHE A 53 -6.52 8.43 -13.28
C PHE A 53 -5.81 9.06 -14.49
N ALA A 54 -5.13 10.19 -14.30
CA ALA A 54 -4.32 10.85 -15.32
C ALA A 54 -3.19 9.94 -15.79
N TYR A 55 -2.44 9.33 -14.86
CA TYR A 55 -1.38 8.37 -15.20
C TYR A 55 -1.89 7.20 -16.08
N LEU A 56 -3.03 6.59 -15.69
CA LEU A 56 -3.65 5.50 -16.43
C LEU A 56 -4.16 5.90 -17.82
N THR A 57 -4.42 7.21 -18.03
CA THR A 57 -4.97 7.77 -19.27
C THR A 57 -3.86 8.26 -20.20
N GLU A 58 -2.87 8.96 -19.67
CA GLU A 58 -1.89 9.74 -20.45
C GLU A 58 -0.55 9.00 -20.59
N ALA A 59 -0.03 8.44 -19.50
CA ALA A 59 1.28 7.79 -19.49
C ALA A 59 1.20 6.33 -19.96
N GLU A 60 0.29 5.55 -19.39
CA GLU A 60 0.20 4.10 -19.65
C GLU A 60 -0.62 3.73 -20.89
N LYS A 61 -1.46 4.67 -21.38
CA LYS A 61 -2.33 4.47 -22.57
C LYS A 61 -3.10 3.14 -22.53
N THR A 62 -3.69 2.84 -21.38
CA THR A 62 -4.41 1.58 -21.15
C THR A 62 -5.64 1.43 -22.06
N ASN A 63 -5.96 0.20 -22.47
CA ASN A 63 -7.21 -0.12 -23.20
C ASN A 63 -8.45 -0.17 -22.28
N PHE A 64 -8.33 0.28 -21.03
CA PHE A 64 -9.45 0.35 -20.11
C PHE A 64 -10.49 1.36 -20.56
N SER A 65 -11.75 1.12 -20.20
CA SER A 65 -12.77 2.16 -20.29
C SER A 65 -12.48 3.27 -19.27
N VAL A 66 -12.99 4.47 -19.54
CA VAL A 66 -12.91 5.61 -18.59
C VAL A 66 -13.46 5.21 -17.22
N ARG A 67 -14.59 4.50 -17.21
CA ARG A 67 -15.21 3.98 -15.98
C ARG A 67 -14.26 3.05 -15.22
N ARG A 68 -13.64 2.09 -15.91
CA ARG A 68 -12.73 1.13 -15.29
C ARG A 68 -11.48 1.80 -14.71
N ARG A 69 -10.88 2.79 -15.41
CA ARG A 69 -9.78 3.59 -14.87
C ARG A 69 -10.18 4.30 -13.57
N LYS A 70 -11.35 4.93 -13.55
CA LYS A 70 -11.87 5.63 -12.36
C LYS A 70 -12.13 4.68 -11.20
N GLU A 71 -12.72 3.51 -11.47
CA GLU A 71 -12.96 2.48 -10.46
C GLU A 71 -11.65 1.93 -9.87
N LEU A 72 -10.64 1.67 -10.70
CA LEU A 72 -9.32 1.21 -10.27
C LEU A 72 -8.60 2.29 -9.42
N SER A 73 -8.56 3.54 -9.89
CA SER A 73 -7.95 4.65 -9.13
C SER A 73 -8.58 4.81 -7.76
N ARG A 74 -9.92 4.82 -7.69
CA ARG A 74 -10.66 4.89 -6.42
C ARG A 74 -10.37 3.70 -5.51
N ALA A 75 -10.34 2.49 -6.06
CA ALA A 75 -10.05 1.30 -5.28
C ALA A 75 -8.64 1.37 -4.68
N ILE A 76 -7.64 1.74 -5.48
CA ILE A 76 -6.25 1.90 -5.04
C ILE A 76 -6.17 2.90 -3.89
N VAL A 77 -6.68 4.13 -4.05
CA VAL A 77 -6.61 5.18 -3.02
C VAL A 77 -7.35 4.76 -1.75
N ARG A 78 -8.54 4.17 -1.88
CA ARG A 78 -9.31 3.70 -0.71
C ARG A 78 -8.55 2.67 0.11
N PHE A 79 -7.88 1.73 -0.56
CA PHE A 79 -7.24 0.62 0.11
C PHE A 79 -5.80 0.92 0.53
N SER A 80 -5.11 1.83 -0.16
CA SER A 80 -3.78 2.30 0.19
C SER A 80 -3.74 2.96 1.57
N GLN A 81 -4.80 3.67 1.96
CA GLN A 81 -4.96 4.25 3.31
C GLN A 81 -4.80 3.25 4.44
N LYS A 82 -5.09 1.97 4.16
CA LYS A 82 -4.99 0.91 5.15
C LYS A 82 -3.58 0.35 5.19
N LEU A 83 -2.77 0.52 4.15
CA LEU A 83 -1.44 -0.06 4.05
C LEU A 83 -0.41 0.91 4.64
N GLN A 84 0.37 0.42 5.58
CA GLN A 84 1.52 1.12 6.14
C GLN A 84 2.75 0.25 5.92
N PHE A 85 3.82 0.86 5.44
CA PHE A 85 5.09 0.17 5.27
C PHE A 85 5.95 0.31 6.53
N PRO A 86 6.79 -0.69 6.84
CA PRO A 86 7.78 -0.56 7.90
C PRO A 86 8.74 0.62 7.65
N ASP A 87 9.21 1.25 8.73
CA ASP A 87 10.13 2.38 8.68
C ASP A 87 11.42 2.03 7.91
N GLY A 88 11.92 2.99 7.12
CA GLY A 88 13.14 2.82 6.32
C GLY A 88 12.98 1.99 5.04
N THR A 89 11.78 1.50 4.73
CA THR A 89 11.50 0.86 3.43
C THR A 89 11.74 1.86 2.30
N LEU A 90 12.50 1.48 1.28
CA LEU A 90 12.61 2.21 0.02
C LEU A 90 12.13 1.33 -1.12
N LEU A 91 11.43 1.91 -2.09
CA LEU A 91 10.96 1.23 -3.29
C LEU A 91 11.66 1.83 -4.50
N GLY A 92 12.58 1.08 -5.11
CA GLY A 92 13.38 1.58 -6.23
C GLY A 92 14.22 2.82 -5.89
N GLY A 93 14.60 2.99 -4.62
CA GLY A 93 15.35 4.14 -4.10
C GLY A 93 14.51 5.35 -3.66
N TYR A 94 13.19 5.27 -3.74
CA TYR A 94 12.29 6.37 -3.36
C TYR A 94 11.51 6.06 -2.06
N PRO A 95 11.07 7.09 -1.33
CA PRO A 95 10.14 6.93 -0.21
C PRO A 95 8.88 6.15 -0.65
N PRO A 96 8.36 5.26 0.18
CA PRO A 96 7.28 4.37 -0.21
C PRO A 96 5.93 5.10 -0.08
N ASN A 97 5.18 5.16 -1.19
CA ASN A 97 3.82 5.64 -1.25
C ASN A 97 2.88 4.43 -1.50
N PRO A 98 1.97 4.11 -0.57
CA PRO A 98 1.07 2.96 -0.69
C PRO A 98 0.22 2.95 -1.96
N SER A 99 -0.30 4.09 -2.41
CA SER A 99 -1.13 4.16 -3.62
C SER A 99 -0.32 3.88 -4.88
N LEU A 100 0.87 4.49 -4.99
CA LEU A 100 1.76 4.28 -6.13
C LEU A 100 2.29 2.85 -6.14
N PHE A 101 2.54 2.26 -4.97
CA PHE A 101 2.91 0.85 -4.84
C PHE A 101 1.81 -0.08 -5.36
N LEU A 102 0.55 0.12 -4.95
CA LEU A 102 -0.57 -0.70 -5.42
C LEU A 102 -0.80 -0.55 -6.93
N LEU A 103 -0.59 0.64 -7.49
CA LEU A 103 -0.67 0.86 -8.93
C LEU A 103 0.48 0.16 -9.67
N ALA A 104 1.71 0.31 -9.20
CA ALA A 104 2.89 -0.35 -9.75
C ALA A 104 2.77 -1.88 -9.67
N TRP A 105 2.20 -2.39 -8.57
CA TRP A 105 1.89 -3.80 -8.40
C TRP A 105 0.91 -4.27 -9.48
N ALA A 106 -0.22 -3.59 -9.65
CA ALA A 106 -1.18 -3.91 -10.70
C ALA A 106 -0.53 -3.88 -12.10
N LYS A 107 0.34 -2.89 -12.37
CA LYS A 107 1.13 -2.82 -13.61
C LYS A 107 2.05 -4.02 -13.77
N THR A 108 2.80 -4.40 -12.74
CA THR A 108 3.74 -5.53 -12.81
C THR A 108 3.03 -6.84 -13.10
N ARG A 109 1.86 -7.06 -12.49
CA ARG A 109 1.14 -8.33 -12.67
C ARG A 109 0.43 -8.41 -14.01
N SER A 110 -0.35 -7.41 -14.34
CA SER A 110 -1.25 -7.48 -15.50
C SER A 110 -0.79 -6.71 -16.73
N GLU A 111 0.21 -5.84 -16.57
CA GLU A 111 0.52 -4.75 -17.51
C GLU A 111 -0.70 -3.87 -17.87
N PHE A 112 -1.75 -3.88 -17.04
CA PHE A 112 -3.06 -3.30 -17.32
C PHE A 112 -3.78 -3.91 -18.53
N ARG A 113 -3.55 -5.19 -18.82
CA ARG A 113 -4.27 -5.95 -19.86
C ARG A 113 -5.51 -6.61 -19.28
N THR A 114 -6.61 -6.61 -20.04
CA THR A 114 -7.89 -7.24 -19.65
C THR A 114 -7.93 -8.74 -19.92
N ASN A 115 -7.20 -9.20 -20.93
CA ASN A 115 -7.19 -10.60 -21.34
C ASN A 115 -5.94 -11.25 -20.77
N GLN A 116 -6.12 -12.05 -19.72
CA GLN A 116 -5.01 -12.71 -19.04
C GLN A 116 -5.25 -14.20 -19.02
N THR A 117 -4.21 -14.95 -19.35
CA THR A 117 -4.27 -16.42 -19.48
C THR A 117 -4.07 -17.14 -18.16
N GLU A 118 -3.48 -16.49 -17.15
CA GLU A 118 -3.20 -17.13 -15.86
C GLU A 118 -3.43 -16.18 -14.68
N GLY A 119 -4.09 -16.70 -13.65
CA GLY A 119 -4.47 -15.96 -12.45
C GLY A 119 -5.74 -15.13 -12.63
N TYR A 120 -6.19 -14.51 -11.54
CA TYR A 120 -7.44 -13.75 -11.51
C TYR A 120 -7.21 -12.25 -11.44
N GLY A 121 -7.98 -11.51 -12.24
CA GLY A 121 -8.13 -10.06 -12.16
C GLY A 121 -6.87 -9.25 -12.48
N ILE A 122 -6.81 -8.02 -11.97
CA ILE A 122 -5.72 -7.07 -12.26
C ILE A 122 -4.41 -7.42 -11.54
N LEU A 123 -4.50 -8.18 -10.45
CA LEU A 123 -3.34 -8.59 -9.65
C LEU A 123 -2.81 -9.99 -10.00
N ARG A 124 -3.43 -10.70 -10.96
CA ARG A 124 -3.09 -12.08 -11.33
C ARG A 124 -2.94 -12.98 -10.11
N LEU A 125 -3.98 -12.99 -9.27
CA LEU A 125 -3.96 -13.78 -8.06
C LEU A 125 -3.97 -15.27 -8.42
N PRO A 126 -3.04 -16.08 -7.88
CA PRO A 126 -3.04 -17.52 -8.13
C PRO A 126 -4.21 -18.19 -7.38
N GLU A 127 -4.74 -19.29 -7.92
CA GLU A 127 -5.83 -20.04 -7.28
C GLU A 127 -5.46 -20.54 -5.88
N ILE A 128 -4.18 -20.86 -5.65
CA ILE A 128 -3.67 -21.25 -4.32
C ILE A 128 -3.90 -20.13 -3.31
N PHE A 129 -3.57 -18.88 -3.66
CA PHE A 129 -3.80 -17.73 -2.79
C PHE A 129 -5.29 -17.56 -2.46
N VAL A 130 -6.16 -17.69 -3.47
CA VAL A 130 -7.62 -17.55 -3.27
C VAL A 130 -8.12 -18.63 -2.31
N ARG A 131 -7.72 -19.89 -2.49
CA ARG A 131 -8.11 -21.00 -1.60
C ARG A 131 -7.62 -20.80 -0.17
N GLU A 132 -6.37 -20.39 0.02
CA GLU A 132 -5.81 -20.09 1.34
C GLU A 132 -6.56 -18.93 2.03
N PHE A 133 -6.93 -17.91 1.25
CA PHE A 133 -7.74 -16.82 1.76
C PHE A 133 -9.14 -17.29 2.17
N GLU A 134 -9.83 -18.11 1.37
CA GLU A 134 -11.14 -18.65 1.70
C GLU A 134 -11.10 -19.50 2.98
N MET A 135 -10.08 -20.36 3.11
CA MET A 135 -9.90 -21.21 4.31
C MET A 135 -9.68 -20.37 5.57
N SER A 136 -8.87 -19.31 5.49
CA SER A 136 -8.57 -18.47 6.65
C SER A 136 -9.68 -17.47 6.99
N SER A 137 -10.45 -17.00 6.00
CA SER A 137 -11.54 -16.02 6.19
C SER A 137 -12.91 -16.66 6.40
N GLY A 138 -13.06 -17.96 6.14
CA GLY A 138 -14.36 -18.65 6.18
C GLY A 138 -15.37 -18.17 5.14
N THR A 139 -14.92 -17.42 4.13
CA THR A 139 -15.77 -16.80 3.10
C THR A 139 -15.50 -17.43 1.75
N LYS A 140 -16.55 -17.80 1.00
CA LYS A 140 -16.41 -18.26 -0.39
C LYS A 140 -16.35 -17.07 -1.35
N ILE A 141 -15.50 -17.18 -2.37
CA ILE A 141 -15.24 -16.16 -3.38
C ILE A 141 -15.65 -16.70 -4.74
N ASN A 142 -16.53 -16.00 -5.44
CA ASN A 142 -16.92 -16.37 -6.79
C ASN A 142 -15.80 -16.04 -7.79
N ARG A 143 -15.33 -17.05 -8.54
CA ARG A 143 -14.23 -16.91 -9.53
C ARG A 143 -14.66 -16.14 -10.79
N ASP A 144 -15.95 -16.12 -11.09
CA ASP A 144 -16.50 -15.48 -12.28
C ASP A 144 -16.79 -13.99 -12.03
N TYR A 145 -17.08 -13.61 -10.78
CA TYR A 145 -17.54 -12.26 -10.44
C TYR A 145 -16.69 -11.57 -9.36
N ASP A 146 -16.59 -12.15 -8.17
CA ASP A 146 -15.97 -11.47 -7.01
C ASP A 146 -14.49 -11.21 -7.26
N ILE A 147 -13.77 -12.23 -7.72
CA ILE A 147 -12.31 -12.12 -7.92
C ILE A 147 -11.95 -11.21 -9.10
N GLN A 148 -12.88 -10.90 -9.99
CA GLN A 148 -12.66 -9.96 -11.10
C GLN A 148 -12.82 -8.49 -10.65
N ASN A 149 -13.39 -8.25 -9.47
CA ASN A 149 -13.55 -6.92 -8.91
C ASN A 149 -12.26 -6.43 -8.24
N ASP A 150 -11.76 -5.26 -8.66
CA ASP A 150 -10.50 -4.70 -8.14
C ASP A 150 -10.55 -4.41 -6.65
N SER A 151 -11.70 -3.95 -6.16
CA SER A 151 -11.85 -3.65 -4.74
C SER A 151 -11.78 -4.92 -3.88
N ILE A 152 -12.32 -6.03 -4.38
CA ILE A 152 -12.24 -7.32 -3.68
C ILE A 152 -10.81 -7.84 -3.70
N GLN A 153 -10.16 -7.83 -4.87
CA GLN A 153 -8.76 -8.25 -5.00
C GLN A 153 -7.84 -7.44 -4.09
N LEU A 154 -7.90 -6.11 -4.14
CA LEU A 154 -7.09 -5.23 -3.32
C LEU A 154 -7.34 -5.45 -1.82
N LYS A 155 -8.61 -5.63 -1.42
CA LYS A 155 -8.95 -5.96 -0.04
C LYS A 155 -8.27 -7.26 0.43
N MET A 156 -8.36 -8.32 -0.37
CA MET A 156 -7.79 -9.63 -0.02
C MET A 156 -6.27 -9.57 0.11
N VAL A 157 -5.57 -9.00 -0.89
CA VAL A 157 -4.11 -8.95 -0.87
C VAL A 157 -3.59 -8.05 0.25
N ILE A 158 -4.26 -6.94 0.56
CA ILE A 158 -3.80 -6.04 1.62
C ILE A 158 -3.99 -6.67 3.00
N LEU A 159 -5.05 -7.44 3.22
CA LEU A 159 -5.22 -8.20 4.47
C LEU A 159 -4.07 -9.18 4.65
N LYS A 160 -3.75 -9.98 3.62
CA LYS A 160 -2.65 -10.96 3.69
C LYS A 160 -1.27 -10.31 3.75
N LEU A 161 -1.06 -9.22 3.02
CA LEU A 161 0.19 -8.46 3.08
C LEU A 161 0.42 -7.95 4.50
N LYS A 162 -0.61 -7.38 5.15
CA LYS A 162 -0.52 -6.93 6.54
C LYS A 162 -0.21 -8.05 7.53
N GLU A 163 -0.82 -9.22 7.36
CA GLU A 163 -0.50 -10.40 8.17
C GLU A 163 1.00 -10.72 8.07
N PHE A 164 1.55 -10.74 6.85
CA PHE A 164 2.96 -11.03 6.65
C PHE A 164 3.91 -9.93 7.14
N LEU A 165 3.53 -8.66 7.02
CA LEU A 165 4.29 -7.55 7.60
C LEU A 165 4.28 -7.61 9.13
N ALA A 166 3.14 -7.97 9.73
CA ALA A 166 3.03 -8.15 11.19
C ALA A 166 3.84 -9.34 11.70
N GLU A 167 4.04 -10.38 10.88
CA GLU A 167 4.99 -11.47 11.12
C GLU A 167 6.47 -11.04 11.01
N GLY A 168 6.75 -9.76 10.74
CA GLY A 168 8.11 -9.20 10.66
C GLY A 168 8.80 -9.36 9.30
N LYS A 169 8.06 -9.73 8.24
CA LYS A 169 8.64 -9.81 6.89
C LYS A 169 8.88 -8.42 6.31
N SER A 170 9.90 -8.33 5.45
CA SER A 170 10.07 -7.16 4.59
C SER A 170 8.91 -7.06 3.59
N VAL A 171 8.71 -5.87 3.01
CA VAL A 171 7.69 -5.65 1.97
C VAL A 171 7.91 -6.56 0.76
N LYS A 172 9.18 -6.75 0.35
CA LYS A 172 9.57 -7.66 -0.73
C LYS A 172 9.15 -9.10 -0.42
N ASP A 173 9.54 -9.61 0.74
CA ASP A 173 9.26 -11.00 1.10
C ASP A 173 7.76 -11.24 1.30
N ALA A 174 7.05 -10.27 1.89
CA ALA A 174 5.61 -10.33 2.05
C ALA A 174 4.90 -10.34 0.68
N TYR A 175 5.32 -9.47 -0.26
CA TYR A 175 4.83 -9.45 -1.64
C TYR A 175 5.06 -10.78 -2.35
N LEU A 176 6.30 -11.29 -2.36
CA LEU A 176 6.67 -12.53 -3.05
C LEU A 176 5.92 -13.73 -2.47
N LYS A 177 5.73 -13.77 -1.15
CA LYS A 177 4.99 -14.85 -0.47
C LYS A 177 3.53 -14.94 -0.91
N LEU A 178 2.87 -13.83 -1.26
CA LEU A 178 1.47 -13.85 -1.74
C LEU A 178 1.31 -14.65 -3.04
N TYR A 179 2.37 -14.71 -3.84
CA TYR A 179 2.34 -15.32 -5.17
C TYR A 179 3.04 -16.68 -5.22
N GLY A 180 3.84 -17.02 -4.21
CA GLY A 180 4.53 -18.30 -4.11
C GLY A 180 5.43 -18.55 -5.33
N THR A 181 5.19 -19.64 -6.04
CA THR A 181 5.93 -20.00 -7.25
C THR A 181 5.45 -19.25 -8.51
N ASN A 182 4.34 -18.51 -8.45
CA ASN A 182 3.79 -17.76 -9.59
C ASN A 182 4.41 -16.36 -9.72
N VAL A 183 5.75 -16.35 -9.73
CA VAL A 183 6.56 -15.13 -9.72
C VAL A 183 7.74 -15.28 -10.67
N SER A 184 7.97 -14.27 -11.50
CA SER A 184 9.16 -14.24 -12.34
C SER A 184 10.43 -13.94 -11.50
N PRO A 185 11.62 -14.42 -11.89
CA PRO A 185 12.85 -14.13 -11.14
C PRO A 185 13.18 -12.65 -10.98
N LYS A 186 12.61 -11.77 -11.83
CA LYS A 186 12.81 -10.32 -11.84
C LYS A 186 11.57 -9.54 -11.41
N GLU A 187 10.60 -10.21 -10.79
CA GLU A 187 9.29 -9.62 -10.47
C GLU A 187 9.43 -8.37 -9.60
N TRP A 188 10.23 -8.47 -8.54
CA TRP A 188 10.40 -7.38 -7.58
C TRP A 188 11.11 -6.19 -8.22
N GLU A 189 12.17 -6.46 -8.98
CA GLU A 189 12.93 -5.43 -9.69
C GLU A 189 12.06 -4.74 -10.76
N THR A 190 11.14 -5.50 -11.39
CA THR A 190 10.13 -4.97 -12.31
C THR A 190 9.13 -4.08 -11.58
N LEU A 191 8.67 -4.49 -10.40
CA LEU A 191 7.80 -3.69 -9.54
C LEU A 191 8.48 -2.39 -9.11
N GLU A 192 9.73 -2.43 -8.66
CA GLU A 192 10.47 -1.23 -8.29
C GLU A 192 10.69 -0.30 -9.49
N THR A 193 10.94 -0.85 -10.67
CA THR A 193 11.06 -0.07 -11.91
C THR A 193 9.74 0.60 -12.27
N ASN A 194 8.62 -0.11 -12.19
CA ASN A 194 7.30 0.45 -12.43
C ASN A 194 6.94 1.51 -11.38
N TYR A 195 7.24 1.23 -10.11
CA TYR A 195 7.05 2.17 -9.01
C TYR A 195 7.83 3.46 -9.25
N LYS A 196 9.11 3.36 -9.61
CA LYS A 196 9.95 4.50 -9.96
C LYS A 196 9.32 5.33 -11.08
N LYS A 197 8.88 4.71 -12.18
CA LYS A 197 8.23 5.41 -13.29
C LYS A 197 6.97 6.16 -12.86
N VAL A 198 6.12 5.51 -12.07
CA VAL A 198 4.90 6.14 -11.51
C VAL A 198 5.30 7.31 -10.61
N TYR A 199 6.25 7.10 -9.70
CA TYR A 199 6.71 8.11 -8.76
C TYR A 199 7.30 9.32 -9.48
N GLU A 200 8.14 9.09 -10.48
CA GLU A 200 8.72 10.13 -11.33
C GLU A 200 7.63 10.87 -12.11
N PHE A 201 6.62 10.19 -12.65
CA PHE A 201 5.49 10.88 -13.28
C PHE A 201 4.79 11.83 -12.31
N VAL A 202 4.46 11.33 -11.10
CA VAL A 202 3.75 12.12 -10.09
C VAL A 202 4.58 13.29 -9.54
N THR A 203 5.90 13.13 -9.47
CA THR A 203 6.78 14.17 -8.92
C THR A 203 7.40 15.10 -9.98
N SER A 204 7.54 14.65 -11.23
CA SER A 204 7.99 15.48 -12.35
C SER A 204 6.88 16.36 -12.92
N GLU A 205 5.62 15.98 -12.73
CA GLU A 205 4.47 16.83 -13.02
C GLU A 205 4.09 17.69 -11.81
N SER A 206 4.97 18.63 -11.46
CA SER A 206 4.50 19.98 -11.15
C SER A 206 4.08 20.66 -12.47
N LYS A 207 2.95 20.23 -13.04
CA LYS A 207 2.28 20.92 -14.15
C LYS A 207 0.82 21.16 -13.73
N PRO A 208 0.28 22.32 -14.15
CA PRO A 208 -0.34 23.34 -13.30
C PRO A 208 -1.61 22.92 -12.55
#